data_AF-A0A1I5MMZ0-F1
#
_entry.id   AF-A0A1I5MMZ0-F1
#
_cell.length_a   1.000
_cell.length_b   1.000
_cell.length_c   1.000
_cell.angle_alpha   90.00
_cell.angle_beta   90.00
_cell.angle_gamma   90.00
#
_symmetry.space_group_name_H-M   'P 1'
#
loop_
_entity.id
_entity.type
_entity.pdbx_description
1 polymer ?
#
loop_
_entity_poly.entity_id
_entity_poly.type
_entity_poly.pdbx_seq_one_letter_code
_entity_poly.pdbx_strand_id
1 'polypeptide(L)'
;MIDHLCITVANFRRSRAWYQAALAPLGYELKYDGEHGAGLAAGFGPQAEEQAVLYLLSAVPGRGQCEPLTHFCLRVDSQAKVQAFHAAALQAGG
;
A
#
# COMPACT_ATOMS: atom_id res chain seq x y z
N MET A 1 -7.01 17.08 -6.22
CA MET A 1 -6.35 16.52 -5.03
C MET A 1 -6.98 15.16 -4.79
N ILE A 2 -6.17 14.10 -4.69
CA ILE A 2 -6.66 12.77 -4.35
C ILE A 2 -6.63 12.67 -2.83
N ASP A 3 -7.75 12.28 -2.22
CA ASP A 3 -7.85 12.08 -0.77
C ASP A 3 -7.18 10.76 -0.38
N HIS A 4 -7.64 9.66 -0.97
CA HIS A 4 -7.04 8.34 -0.85
C HIS A 4 -7.31 7.48 -2.09
N LEU A 5 -6.58 6.37 -2.19
CA LEU A 5 -6.72 5.30 -3.18
C LEU A 5 -6.92 3.98 -2.45
N CYS A 6 -7.79 3.12 -2.98
CA CYS A 6 -7.96 1.74 -2.51
C CYS A 6 -7.61 0.76 -3.63
N ILE A 7 -6.86 -0.30 -3.31
CA ILE A 7 -6.59 -1.42 -4.23
C ILE A 7 -6.95 -2.75 -3.55
N THR A 8 -7.58 -3.65 -4.30
CA THR A 8 -7.86 -5.01 -3.81
C THR A 8 -6.68 -5.91 -4.15
N VAL A 9 -6.14 -6.61 -3.15
CA VAL A 9 -4.97 -7.48 -3.30
C VAL A 9 -5.33 -8.96 -3.15
N ALA A 10 -4.68 -9.80 -3.96
CA ALA A 10 -4.93 -11.25 -3.97
C ALA A 10 -4.51 -11.96 -2.66
N ASN A 11 -3.42 -11.52 -2.03
CA ASN A 11 -2.98 -12.03 -0.73
C ASN A 11 -2.70 -10.88 0.22
N PHE A 12 -3.64 -10.63 1.13
CA PHE A 12 -3.58 -9.48 2.04
C PHE A 12 -2.32 -9.47 2.92
N ARG A 13 -2.00 -10.59 3.58
CA ARG A 13 -0.86 -10.66 4.50
C ARG A 13 0.48 -10.43 3.80
N ARG A 14 0.68 -11.07 2.64
CA ARG A 14 1.90 -10.88 1.83
C ARG A 14 2.01 -9.45 1.31
N SER A 15 0.90 -8.91 0.78
CA SER A 15 0.90 -7.56 0.20
C SER A 15 1.13 -6.51 1.29
N ARG A 16 0.47 -6.62 2.44
CA ARG A 16 0.69 -5.71 3.58
C ARG A 16 2.15 -5.68 4.00
N ALA A 17 2.78 -6.84 4.17
CA ALA A 17 4.19 -6.92 4.54
C ALA A 17 5.10 -6.29 3.48
N TRP A 18 4.81 -6.54 2.19
CA TRP A 18 5.56 -5.94 1.08
C TRP A 18 5.42 -4.41 1.05
N TYR A 19 4.20 -3.89 1.10
CA TYR A 19 3.96 -2.43 1.06
C TYR A 19 4.53 -1.73 2.28
N GLN A 20 4.49 -2.35 3.46
CA GLN A 20 5.14 -1.81 4.65
C GLN A 20 6.65 -1.66 4.45
N ALA A 21 7.31 -2.67 3.89
CA ALA A 21 8.75 -2.62 3.64
C ALA A 21 9.10 -1.65 2.48
N ALA A 22 8.37 -1.73 1.37
CA ALA A 22 8.62 -0.92 0.17
C ALA A 22 8.38 0.58 0.42
N LEU A 23 7.36 0.93 1.20
CA LEU A 23 6.99 2.33 1.42
C LEU A 23 7.76 3.00 2.57
N ALA A 24 8.38 2.24 3.48
CA ALA A 24 9.14 2.80 4.60
C ALA A 24 10.25 3.80 4.19
N PRO A 25 11.05 3.58 3.11
CA PRO A 25 12.02 4.56 2.64
C PRO A 25 11.41 5.88 2.13
N LEU A 26 10.12 5.88 1.79
CA LEU A 26 9.40 7.09 1.41
C LEU A 26 8.82 7.84 2.62
N GLY A 27 9.04 7.33 3.83
CA GLY A 27 8.49 7.88 5.07
C GLY A 27 7.02 7.56 5.28
N TYR A 28 6.52 6.49 4.67
CA TYR A 28 5.15 6.02 4.89
C TYR A 28 5.11 4.98 6.00
N GLU A 29 4.01 4.99 6.75
CA GLU A 29 3.75 4.09 7.87
C GLU A 29 2.37 3.47 7.74
N LEU A 30 2.16 2.35 8.44
CA LEU A 30 0.84 1.72 8.59
C LEU A 30 0.01 2.55 9.57
N LYS A 31 -1.01 3.25 9.09
CA LYS A 31 -1.94 4.07 9.89
C LYS A 31 -3.23 3.33 10.26
N TYR A 32 -3.57 2.28 9.50
CA TYR A 32 -4.75 1.45 9.75
C TYR A 32 -4.44 -0.02 9.45
N ASP A 33 -4.90 -0.94 10.30
CA ASP A 33 -4.85 -2.39 10.07
C ASP A 33 -6.00 -3.05 10.82
N GLY A 34 -7.00 -3.55 10.09
CA GLY A 34 -8.22 -4.04 10.72
C GLY A 34 -9.29 -4.51 9.75
N GLU A 35 -10.48 -4.78 10.29
CA GLU A 35 -11.64 -5.24 9.53
C GLU A 35 -12.30 -4.11 8.74
N HIS A 36 -12.60 -4.38 7.46
CA HIS A 36 -13.31 -3.47 6.58
C HIS A 36 -14.40 -4.22 5.81
N GLY A 37 -15.67 -3.97 6.16
CA GLY A 37 -16.81 -4.70 5.61
C GLY A 37 -16.73 -6.19 5.93
N ALA A 38 -16.68 -7.03 4.89
CA ALA A 38 -16.54 -8.48 5.02
C ALA A 38 -15.08 -8.98 4.87
N GLY A 39 -14.11 -8.07 4.87
CA GLY A 39 -12.69 -8.37 4.67
C GLY A 39 -11.79 -7.57 5.61
N LEU A 40 -10.52 -7.45 5.23
CA LEU A 40 -9.49 -6.71 5.93
C LEU A 40 -9.03 -5.51 5.10
N ALA A 41 -8.59 -4.46 5.77
CA ALA A 41 -7.91 -3.35 5.15
C ALA A 41 -6.63 -2.96 5.89
N ALA A 42 -5.64 -2.50 5.14
CA ALA A 42 -4.40 -1.92 5.65
C ALA A 42 -4.18 -0.56 4.96
N GLY A 43 -4.10 0.51 5.74
CA GLY A 43 -3.92 1.88 5.25
C GLY A 43 -2.51 2.38 5.51
N PHE A 44 -1.86 2.90 4.47
CA PHE A 44 -0.54 3.52 4.53
C PHE A 44 -0.61 5.01 4.26
N GLY A 45 0.13 5.80 5.03
CA GLY A 45 0.22 7.25 4.85
C GLY A 45 1.58 7.80 5.29
N PRO A 46 1.95 9.02 4.84
CA PRO A 46 3.17 9.68 5.30
C PRO A 46 3.23 9.80 6.81
N GLN A 47 4.42 9.70 7.39
CA GLN A 47 4.63 9.81 8.84
C GLN A 47 4.08 11.13 9.40
N ALA A 48 4.23 12.22 8.65
CA ALA A 48 3.79 13.56 9.03
C ALA A 48 2.25 13.75 9.01
N GLU A 49 1.50 12.78 8.47
CA GLU A 49 0.05 12.84 8.36
C GLU A 49 -0.59 11.75 9.25
N GLU A 50 -1.75 12.06 9.83
CA GLU A 50 -2.50 11.09 10.64
C GLU A 50 -3.26 10.08 9.76
N GLN A 51 -3.65 10.51 8.56
CA GLN A 51 -4.54 9.78 7.68
C GLN A 51 -3.74 8.89 6.71
N ALA A 52 -4.26 7.70 6.43
CA ALA A 52 -3.75 6.87 5.33
C ALA A 52 -4.32 7.36 3.99
N VAL A 53 -3.47 7.29 2.96
CA VAL A 53 -3.79 7.70 1.57
C VAL A 53 -3.78 6.53 0.59
N LEU A 54 -3.20 5.39 0.96
CA LEU A 54 -3.22 4.14 0.19
C LEU A 54 -3.76 3.01 1.05
N TYR A 55 -4.90 2.45 0.65
CA TYR A 55 -5.52 1.31 1.31
C TYR A 55 -5.40 0.04 0.47
N LEU A 56 -4.91 -1.03 1.11
CA LEU A 56 -5.01 -2.39 0.59
C LEU A 56 -6.27 -3.02 1.15
N LEU A 57 -7.09 -3.61 0.28
CA LEU A 57 -8.28 -4.37 0.65
C LEU A 57 -8.05 -5.84 0.37
N SER A 58 -8.42 -6.73 1.30
CA SER A 58 -8.37 -8.17 1.06
C SER A 58 -9.44 -8.57 0.03
N ALA A 59 -9.12 -9.53 -0.85
CA ALA A 59 -10.14 -10.18 -1.65
C ALA A 59 -11.18 -10.90 -0.74
N VAL A 60 -12.47 -10.70 -1.03
CA VAL A 60 -13.59 -11.35 -0.34
C VAL A 60 -14.22 -12.36 -1.29
N PRO A 61 -14.38 -13.65 -0.91
CA PRO A 61 -15.01 -14.66 -1.76
C PRO A 61 -16.39 -14.20 -2.27
N GLY A 62 -16.63 -14.36 -3.57
CA GLY A 62 -17.90 -13.96 -4.20
C GLY A 62 -18.06 -12.46 -4.46
N ARG A 63 -17.08 -11.62 -4.07
CA ARG A 63 -16.93 -10.25 -4.56
C ARG A 63 -15.70 -10.20 -5.48
N GLY A 64 -15.74 -9.34 -6.50
CA GLY A 64 -14.73 -9.26 -7.56
C GLY A 64 -13.31 -9.47 -7.04
N GLN A 65 -12.60 -10.43 -7.61
CA GLN A 65 -11.22 -10.71 -7.27
C GLN A 65 -10.33 -9.73 -8.02
N CYS A 66 -9.38 -9.11 -7.30
CA CYS A 66 -8.28 -8.27 -7.82
C CYS A 66 -8.63 -7.44 -9.05
N GLU A 67 -8.90 -6.14 -8.87
CA GLU A 67 -9.17 -5.25 -10.00
C GLU A 67 -8.04 -5.28 -11.04
N PRO A 68 -8.34 -5.09 -12.34
CA PRO A 68 -7.33 -5.07 -13.39
C PRO A 68 -6.20 -4.08 -13.08
N LEU A 69 -5.04 -4.30 -13.72
CA LEU A 69 -3.78 -3.58 -13.50
C LEU A 69 -4.01 -2.09 -13.18
N THR A 70 -3.99 -1.77 -11.89
CA THR A 70 -4.14 -0.41 -11.40
C THR A 70 -2.77 0.24 -11.41
N HIS A 71 -2.59 1.29 -12.22
CA HIS A 71 -1.35 2.05 -12.25
C HIS A 71 -1.50 3.31 -11.39
N PHE A 72 -0.64 3.45 -10.38
CA PHE A 72 -0.51 4.66 -9.58
C PHE A 72 0.96 4.96 -9.33
N CYS A 73 1.27 6.23 -9.14
CA CYS A 73 2.63 6.72 -8.93
C CYS A 73 2.68 7.54 -7.65
N LEU A 74 3.69 7.28 -6.81
CA LEU A 74 3.97 8.07 -5.62
C LEU A 74 5.01 9.13 -5.97
N ARG A 75 4.69 10.39 -5.70
CA ARG A 75 5.60 11.51 -5.96
C ARG A 75 6.61 11.64 -4.82
N VAL A 76 7.88 11.79 -5.17
CA VAL A 76 8.99 12.04 -4.25
C VAL A 76 9.85 13.19 -4.77
N ASP A 77 10.64 13.79 -3.89
CA ASP A 77 11.47 14.98 -4.16
C ASP A 77 12.89 14.67 -4.64
N SER A 78 13.28 13.40 -4.71
CA SER A 78 14.66 13.00 -5.02
C SER A 78 14.76 11.61 -5.63
N GLN A 79 15.77 11.45 -6.52
CA GLN A 79 16.09 10.16 -7.12
C GLN A 79 16.60 9.15 -6.08
N ALA A 80 17.26 9.61 -5.02
CA ALA A 80 17.69 8.75 -3.92
C ALA A 80 16.52 8.03 -3.25
N LYS A 81 15.38 8.71 -3.03
CA LYS A 81 14.16 8.08 -2.50
C LYS A 81 13.60 7.02 -3.46
N VAL A 82 13.63 7.27 -4.77
CA VAL A 82 13.22 6.28 -5.79
C VAL A 82 14.10 5.03 -5.70
N GLN A 83 15.43 5.20 -5.62
CA GLN A 83 16.36 4.09 -5.50
C GLN A 83 16.17 3.30 -4.21
N ALA A 84 15.96 3.99 -3.08
CA ALA A 84 15.73 3.35 -1.80
C ALA A 84 14.42 2.57 -1.76
N PHE A 85 13.34 3.15 -2.30
CA PHE A 85 12.06 2.45 -2.51
C PHE A 85 12.26 1.19 -3.36
N HIS A 86 12.92 1.32 -4.51
CA HIS A 86 13.15 0.22 -5.43
C HIS A 86 13.96 -0.92 -4.78
N ALA A 87 15.04 -0.58 -4.08
CA ALA A 87 15.85 -1.57 -3.36
C ALA A 87 15.05 -2.30 -2.27
N ALA A 88 14.25 -1.57 -1.48
CA ALA A 88 13.40 -2.17 -0.45
C ALA A 88 12.30 -3.07 -1.04
N ALA A 89 11.66 -2.64 -2.12
CA ALA A 89 10.66 -3.42 -2.84
C ALA A 89 11.21 -4.75 -3.38
N LEU A 90 12.41 -4.72 -3.98
CA LEU A 90 13.09 -5.93 -4.46
C LEU A 90 13.43 -6.88 -3.30
N GLN A 91 13.95 -6.36 -2.18
CA GLN A 91 14.25 -7.17 -1.00
C GLN A 91 13.00 -7.79 -0.36
N ALA A 92 11.85 -7.11 -0.47
CA ALA A 92 10.57 -7.58 0.05
C ALA A 92 9.89 -8.64 -0.83
N GLY A 93 10.42 -8.94 -2.02
CA GLY A 93 9.97 -10.04 -2.86
C GLY A 93 9.55 -9.70 -4.29
N GLY A 94 9.77 -8.46 -4.74
CA GLY A 94 9.49 -8.05 -6.13
C GLY A 94 8.03 -7.76 -6.42
#